data_AF-A0A321LQF4-F1
#
_entry.id   AF-A0A321LQF4-F1
#
_cell.length_a   1.000
_cell.length_b   1.000
_cell.length_c   1.000
_cell.angle_alpha   90.00
_cell.angle_beta   90.00
_cell.angle_gamma   90.00
#
_symmetry.space_group_name_H-M   'P 1'
#
loop_
_entity.id
_entity.type
_entity.pdbx_description
1 polymer ?
#
loop_
_entity_poly.entity_id
_entity_poly.type
_entity_poly.pdbx_seq_one_letter_code
_entity_poly.pdbx_strand_id
1 'polypeptide(L)'
;MADEHSSDWNGTDRRADERRREERRKEDLGPPTGVSERRTGDDRRLFDRRSQGTTTGMLLVEVGRFAAENMVFNQKGNKAAARRARKHLSMIMKLAKERRAEISNEVKDGKSKGPRHASDEDDDLF
;
A
#
# COMPACT_ATOMS: atom_id res chain seq x y z
N MET A 1 36.53 -42.12 56.09
CA MET A 1 37.03 -41.66 54.78
C MET A 1 35.82 -41.64 53.86
N ALA A 2 35.40 -40.45 53.45
CA ALA A 2 34.31 -40.23 52.52
C ALA A 2 34.91 -40.21 51.11
N ASP A 3 34.33 -40.96 50.17
CA ASP A 3 34.60 -40.76 48.75
C ASP A 3 33.29 -40.60 48.01
N GLU A 4 33.22 -39.49 47.29
CA GLU A 4 32.04 -38.86 46.75
C GLU A 4 31.59 -39.49 45.42
N HIS A 5 30.28 -39.55 45.28
CA HIS A 5 29.57 -39.92 44.07
C HIS A 5 29.80 -38.90 42.94
N SER A 6 30.03 -39.44 41.74
CA SER A 6 29.34 -39.11 40.48
C SER A 6 29.04 -37.64 40.18
N SER A 7 29.55 -37.13 39.05
CA SER A 7 28.76 -36.70 37.88
C SER A 7 29.58 -35.72 37.03
N ASP A 8 29.98 -36.10 35.81
CA ASP A 8 30.53 -35.09 34.89
C ASP A 8 30.54 -35.47 33.39
N TRP A 9 29.43 -35.99 32.84
CA TRP A 9 29.29 -36.15 31.38
C TRP A 9 27.84 -36.11 30.91
N ASN A 10 27.15 -34.95 30.94
CA ASN A 10 25.79 -34.85 30.34
C ASN A 10 25.38 -33.47 29.82
N GLY A 11 26.32 -32.55 29.58
CA GLY A 11 26.01 -31.18 29.13
C GLY A 11 26.11 -30.93 27.61
N THR A 12 26.94 -31.68 26.90
CA THR A 12 27.30 -31.41 25.50
C THR A 12 26.43 -32.15 24.48
N ASP A 13 25.91 -33.34 24.83
CA ASP A 13 25.13 -34.18 23.90
C ASP A 13 23.73 -33.62 23.62
N ARG A 14 23.03 -33.06 24.62
CA ARG A 14 21.66 -32.54 24.44
C ARG A 14 21.60 -31.37 23.45
N ARG A 15 22.62 -30.51 23.42
CA ARG A 15 22.73 -29.39 22.47
C ARG A 15 23.11 -29.83 21.05
N ALA A 16 23.75 -30.99 20.90
CA ALA A 16 24.05 -31.56 19.60
C ALA A 16 22.79 -32.24 19.01
N ASP A 17 22.02 -32.94 19.85
CA ASP A 17 20.76 -33.55 19.45
C ASP A 17 19.66 -32.53 19.13
N GLU A 18 19.57 -31.41 19.86
CA GLU A 18 18.64 -30.32 19.52
C GLU A 18 18.95 -29.70 18.15
N ARG A 19 20.23 -29.45 17.84
CA ARG A 19 20.64 -28.92 16.53
C ARG A 19 20.34 -29.87 15.38
N ARG A 20 20.57 -31.18 15.57
CA ARG A 20 20.20 -32.21 14.57
C ARG A 20 18.69 -32.28 14.34
N ARG A 21 17.89 -32.10 15.40
CA ARG A 21 16.43 -32.10 15.29
C ARG A 21 15.90 -30.85 14.58
N GLU A 22 16.57 -29.73 14.78
CA GLU A 22 16.25 -28.44 14.14
C GLU A 22 16.68 -28.40 12.66
N GLU A 23 17.81 -29.01 12.30
CA GLU A 23 18.23 -29.20 10.91
C GLU A 23 17.26 -30.11 10.15
N ARG A 24 16.83 -31.23 10.75
CA ARG A 24 15.80 -32.10 10.14
C ARG A 24 14.44 -31.40 9.98
N ARG A 25 14.05 -30.52 10.92
CA ARG A 25 12.84 -29.69 10.78
C ARG A 25 12.94 -28.61 9.70
N LYS A 26 14.15 -28.12 9.40
CA LYS A 26 14.38 -27.16 8.32
C LYS A 26 14.42 -27.80 6.95
N GLU A 27 14.83 -29.07 6.84
CA GLU A 27 14.89 -29.79 5.56
C GLU A 27 13.54 -30.39 5.12
N ASP A 28 12.58 -30.59 6.03
CA ASP A 28 11.26 -31.20 5.73
C ASP A 28 10.18 -30.18 5.33
N LEU A 29 10.55 -28.91 5.17
CA LEU A 29 9.72 -27.89 4.51
C LEU A 29 10.26 -27.67 3.09
N GLY A 30 10.14 -28.71 2.27
CA GLY A 30 10.26 -28.57 0.82
C GLY A 30 9.36 -27.42 0.33
N PRO A 31 9.72 -26.77 -0.79
CA PRO A 31 8.91 -25.68 -1.33
C PRO A 31 7.49 -26.19 -1.55
N PRO A 32 6.44 -25.44 -1.15
CA PRO A 32 5.07 -25.81 -1.46
C PRO A 32 4.94 -25.91 -2.98
N THR A 33 4.99 -27.14 -3.47
CA THR A 33 4.66 -27.49 -4.85
C THR A 33 3.15 -27.23 -4.99
N GLY A 34 2.78 -26.11 -5.62
CA GLY A 34 1.36 -25.93 -5.99
C GLY A 34 0.77 -24.53 -6.03
N VAL A 35 1.54 -23.44 -6.10
CA VAL A 35 0.97 -22.16 -6.55
C VAL A 35 1.66 -21.70 -7.81
N SER A 36 1.03 -22.05 -8.93
CA SER A 36 1.30 -21.57 -10.28
C SER A 36 1.75 -20.12 -10.30
N GLU A 37 3.01 -19.93 -10.63
CA GLU A 37 3.68 -18.67 -10.93
C GLU A 37 3.18 -18.05 -12.26
N ARG A 38 1.85 -17.91 -12.40
CA ARG A 38 1.21 -17.38 -13.63
C ARG A 38 0.05 -16.43 -13.38
N ARG A 39 0.06 -15.64 -12.29
CA ARG A 39 -0.97 -14.60 -12.06
C ARG A 39 -0.46 -13.26 -11.54
N THR A 40 0.78 -12.87 -11.80
CA THR A 40 1.26 -11.51 -11.47
C THR A 40 0.96 -10.46 -12.55
N GLY A 41 0.27 -10.84 -13.64
CA GLY A 41 -0.09 -9.95 -14.74
C GLY A 41 -1.51 -9.39 -14.70
N ASP A 42 -2.51 -10.21 -14.34
CA ASP A 42 -3.92 -9.86 -14.55
C ASP A 42 -4.58 -9.14 -13.36
N ASP A 43 -4.17 -9.43 -12.12
CA ASP A 43 -4.70 -8.71 -10.95
C ASP A 43 -4.21 -7.25 -10.87
N ARG A 44 -3.11 -6.92 -11.57
CA ARG A 44 -2.66 -5.53 -11.75
C ARG A 44 -3.54 -4.76 -12.75
N ARG A 45 -4.26 -5.45 -13.63
CA ARG A 45 -5.01 -4.83 -14.74
C ARG A 45 -6.43 -4.43 -14.36
N LEU A 46 -6.99 -5.01 -13.29
CA LEU A 46 -8.38 -4.74 -12.90
C LEU A 46 -8.60 -3.27 -12.51
N PHE A 47 -7.61 -2.65 -11.84
CA PHE A 47 -7.61 -1.24 -11.46
C PHE A 47 -6.89 -0.32 -12.47
N ASP A 48 -6.49 -0.84 -13.64
CA ASP A 48 -5.69 -0.06 -14.60
C ASP A 48 -6.55 0.42 -15.78
N ARG A 49 -7.56 -0.34 -16.21
CA ARG A 49 -8.26 -0.01 -17.47
C ARG A 49 -9.45 0.93 -17.34
N ARG A 50 -10.17 0.92 -16.21
CA ARG A 50 -11.39 1.73 -16.01
C ARG A 50 -11.16 3.02 -15.22
N SER A 51 -10.21 3.02 -14.29
CA SER A 51 -9.86 4.18 -13.45
C SER A 51 -8.88 5.13 -14.12
N GLN A 52 -8.07 4.69 -15.09
CA GLN A 52 -7.11 5.59 -15.76
C GLN A 52 -7.75 6.66 -16.65
N GLY A 53 -9.06 6.58 -16.93
CA GLY A 53 -9.75 7.56 -17.77
C GLY A 53 -10.17 8.84 -17.06
N THR A 54 -10.11 8.92 -15.73
CA THR A 54 -10.52 10.10 -14.97
C THR A 54 -9.45 10.56 -14.00
N THR A 55 -9.40 11.86 -13.73
CA THR A 55 -8.45 12.47 -12.79
C THR A 55 -8.56 11.85 -11.39
N THR A 56 -9.78 11.52 -10.96
CA THR A 56 -10.04 10.78 -9.71
C THR A 56 -9.47 9.37 -9.73
N GLY A 57 -9.66 8.61 -10.81
CA GLY A 57 -9.15 7.25 -10.87
C GLY A 57 -7.62 7.21 -10.99
N MET A 58 -7.01 8.18 -11.70
CA MET A 58 -5.57 8.37 -11.69
C MET A 58 -5.01 8.70 -10.29
N LEU A 59 -5.71 9.53 -9.51
CA LEU A 59 -5.34 9.82 -8.11
C LEU A 59 -5.29 8.53 -7.27
N LEU A 60 -6.31 7.68 -7.38
CA LEU A 60 -6.38 6.43 -6.61
C LEU A 60 -5.24 5.48 -6.99
N VAL A 61 -4.91 5.39 -8.29
CA VAL A 61 -3.78 4.58 -8.77
C VAL A 61 -2.45 5.09 -8.18
N GLU A 62 -2.21 6.40 -8.21
CA GLU A 62 -0.97 6.97 -7.68
C GLU A 62 -0.86 6.86 -6.15
N VAL A 63 -1.97 6.96 -5.42
CA VAL A 63 -2.01 6.69 -3.97
C VAL A 63 -1.65 5.23 -3.68
N GLY A 64 -2.20 4.27 -4.44
CA GLY A 64 -1.85 2.86 -4.30
C GLY A 64 -0.37 2.59 -4.57
N ARG A 65 0.21 3.21 -5.61
CA ARG A 65 1.64 3.12 -5.94
C ARG A 65 2.52 3.72 -4.84
N PHE A 66 2.15 4.89 -4.33
CA PHE A 66 2.83 5.52 -3.20
C PHE A 66 2.84 4.59 -1.98
N ALA A 67 1.69 4.05 -1.59
CA ALA A 67 1.58 3.18 -0.42
C ALA A 67 2.48 1.94 -0.54
N ALA A 68 2.49 1.29 -1.71
CA ALA A 68 3.33 0.13 -1.98
C ALA A 68 4.84 0.47 -1.84
N GLU A 69 5.31 1.55 -2.46
CA GLU A 69 6.72 1.95 -2.39
C GLU A 69 7.12 2.45 -1.00
N ASN A 70 6.22 3.17 -0.32
CA ASN A 70 6.46 3.68 1.03
C ASN A 70 6.56 2.53 2.05
N MET A 71 5.74 1.48 1.89
CA MET A 71 5.85 0.28 2.70
C MET A 71 7.20 -0.42 2.50
N VAL A 72 7.65 -0.55 1.24
CA VAL A 72 8.97 -1.13 0.93
C VAL A 72 10.10 -0.31 1.55
N PHE A 73 10.01 1.03 1.50
CA PHE A 73 10.98 1.89 2.16
C PHE A 73 10.97 1.73 3.69
N ASN A 74 9.79 1.77 4.32
CA ASN A 74 9.67 1.69 5.78
C ASN A 74 10.10 0.34 6.34
N GLN A 75 9.82 -0.76 5.64
CA GLN A 75 10.17 -2.10 6.12
C GLN A 75 11.61 -2.50 5.80
N LYS A 76 12.13 -2.13 4.62
CA LYS A 76 13.43 -2.61 4.12
C LYS A 76 14.51 -1.52 4.09
N GLY A 77 14.20 -0.29 4.47
CA GLY A 77 15.12 0.86 4.36
C GLY A 77 15.54 1.19 2.93
N ASN A 78 14.77 0.76 1.92
CA ASN A 78 15.19 0.85 0.52
C ASN A 78 15.12 2.31 0.00
N LYS A 79 16.29 2.95 -0.16
CA LYS A 79 16.42 4.34 -0.64
C LYS A 79 15.86 4.56 -2.06
N ALA A 80 15.91 3.56 -2.92
CA ALA A 80 15.33 3.66 -4.26
C ALA A 80 13.79 3.69 -4.19
N ALA A 81 13.20 2.88 -3.31
CA ALA A 81 11.76 2.91 -3.04
C ALA A 81 11.33 4.27 -2.47
N ALA A 82 12.12 4.87 -1.57
CA ALA A 82 11.88 6.24 -1.08
C ALA A 82 11.86 7.27 -2.23
N ARG A 83 12.79 7.17 -3.18
CA ARG A 83 12.82 8.06 -4.35
C ARG A 83 11.56 7.89 -5.21
N ARG A 84 11.09 6.64 -5.42
CA ARG A 84 9.86 6.37 -6.16
C ARG A 84 8.61 6.86 -5.41
N ALA A 85 8.51 6.59 -4.12
CA ALA A 85 7.43 7.09 -3.27
C ALA A 85 7.29 8.61 -3.36
N ARG A 86 8.41 9.36 -3.29
CA ARG A 86 8.39 10.82 -3.48
C ARG A 86 7.91 11.25 -4.87
N LYS A 87 8.25 10.51 -5.93
CA LYS A 87 7.71 10.80 -7.27
C LYS A 87 6.20 10.64 -7.32
N HIS A 88 5.67 9.58 -6.72
CA HIS A 88 4.21 9.36 -6.62
C HIS A 88 3.53 10.47 -5.83
N LEU A 89 4.11 10.94 -4.71
CA LEU A 89 3.60 12.10 -3.97
C LEU A 89 3.54 13.37 -4.83
N SER A 90 4.57 13.65 -5.62
CA SER A 90 4.55 14.79 -6.56
C SER A 90 3.43 14.67 -7.59
N MET A 91 3.17 13.46 -8.10
CA MET A 91 2.09 13.23 -9.05
C MET A 91 0.71 13.40 -8.39
N ILE A 92 0.51 12.88 -7.18
CA ILE A 92 -0.72 13.06 -6.40
C ILE A 92 -1.01 14.56 -6.21
N MET A 93 -0.01 15.35 -5.85
CA MET A 93 -0.18 16.80 -5.70
C MET A 93 -0.61 17.48 -7.01
N LYS A 94 -0.05 17.07 -8.16
CA LYS A 94 -0.44 17.60 -9.47
C LYS A 94 -1.89 17.26 -9.79
N LEU A 95 -2.27 15.99 -9.68
CA LEU A 95 -3.62 15.52 -9.99
C LEU A 95 -4.68 16.10 -9.04
N ALA A 96 -4.33 16.31 -7.77
CA ALA A 96 -5.23 16.96 -6.81
C ALA A 96 -5.50 18.42 -7.18
N LYS A 97 -4.48 19.16 -7.66
CA LYS A 97 -4.67 20.53 -8.17
C LYS A 97 -5.56 20.54 -9.41
N GLU A 98 -5.34 19.61 -10.33
CA GLU A 98 -6.14 19.45 -11.54
C GLU A 98 -7.61 19.15 -11.21
N ARG A 99 -7.88 18.18 -10.33
CA ARG A 99 -9.26 17.87 -9.92
C ARG A 99 -9.94 19.05 -9.22
N ARG A 100 -9.21 19.84 -8.42
CA ARG A 100 -9.75 21.07 -7.83
C ARG A 100 -10.14 22.10 -8.89
N ALA A 101 -9.36 22.24 -9.96
CA ALA A 101 -9.69 23.13 -11.06
C ALA A 101 -10.92 22.64 -11.83
N GLU A 102 -11.00 21.34 -12.12
CA GLU A 102 -12.18 20.72 -12.74
C GLU A 102 -13.45 20.99 -11.94
N ILE A 103 -13.43 20.75 -10.62
CA ILE A 103 -14.58 21.03 -9.73
C ILE A 103 -14.95 22.52 -9.78
N SER A 104 -13.97 23.42 -9.73
CA SER A 104 -14.22 24.86 -9.80
C SER A 104 -14.89 25.28 -11.10
N ASN A 105 -14.46 24.71 -12.23
CA ASN A 105 -15.03 24.97 -13.54
C ASN A 105 -16.44 24.38 -13.66
N GLU A 106 -16.64 23.12 -13.24
CA GLU A 106 -17.96 22.47 -13.18
C GLU A 106 -18.98 23.31 -12.39
N VAL A 107 -18.57 23.91 -11.27
CA VAL A 107 -19.42 24.80 -10.46
C VAL A 107 -19.70 26.14 -11.15
N LYS A 108 -18.71 26.73 -11.84
CA LYS A 108 -18.90 27.98 -12.59
C LYS A 108 -19.83 27.78 -13.78
N ASP A 109 -19.63 26.71 -14.54
CA ASP A 109 -20.41 26.38 -15.71
C ASP A 109 -21.83 25.92 -15.31
N GLY A 110 -21.95 25.18 -14.20
CA GLY A 110 -23.23 24.78 -13.60
C GLY A 110 -24.05 25.93 -13.01
N LYS A 111 -23.43 27.05 -12.63
CA LYS A 111 -24.12 28.26 -12.16
C LYS A 111 -24.80 29.07 -13.26
N SER A 112 -24.62 28.73 -14.54
CA SER A 112 -25.29 29.41 -15.67
C SER A 112 -26.71 28.90 -15.98
N LYS A 113 -27.19 27.84 -15.29
CA LYS A 113 -28.53 27.25 -15.51
C LYS A 113 -29.37 27.10 -14.23
N GLY A 114 -29.21 28.01 -13.27
CA GLY A 114 -30.21 28.18 -12.22
C GLY A 114 -31.28 29.18 -12.69
N PRO A 115 -32.59 28.94 -12.48
CA PRO A 115 -33.60 29.95 -12.76
C PRO A 115 -33.28 31.17 -11.90
N ARG A 116 -33.10 32.33 -12.55
CA ARG A 116 -33.10 33.61 -11.84
C ARG A 116 -34.48 33.74 -11.22
N HIS A 117 -34.59 33.52 -9.91
CA HIS A 117 -35.74 34.01 -9.17
C HIS A 117 -35.63 35.53 -9.23
N ALA A 118 -36.41 36.13 -10.11
CA ALA A 118 -36.82 37.52 -9.94
C ALA A 118 -37.59 37.55 -8.63
N SER A 119 -36.94 38.00 -7.56
CA SER A 119 -37.67 38.58 -6.44
C SER A 119 -37.81 40.05 -6.80
N ASP A 120 -39.04 40.38 -7.17
CA ASP A 120 -39.56 41.69 -7.46
C ASP A 120 -39.06 42.71 -6.43
N GLU A 121 -38.57 43.83 -6.95
CA GLU A 121 -38.70 45.11 -6.25
C GLU A 121 -40.20 45.38 -6.17
N ASP A 122 -40.73 45.47 -4.95
CA ASP A 122 -41.90 46.27 -4.56
C ASP A 122 -42.36 45.79 -3.17
N ASP A 123 -42.07 46.59 -2.13
CA ASP A 123 -42.98 46.90 -1.02
C ASP A 123 -42.25 47.72 0.06
N ASP A 124 -41.95 48.97 -0.29
CA ASP A 124 -41.92 50.06 0.67
C ASP A 124 -43.36 50.31 1.17
N LEU A 125 -43.73 49.67 2.27
CA LEU A 125 -44.90 50.05 3.07
C LEU A 125 -44.68 49.63 4.53
N PHE A 126 -44.11 50.54 5.32
CA PHE A 126 -44.73 51.16 6.51
C PHE A 126 -43.73 52.07 7.24
#